data_AF-A0A453F5K0-F1
#
_entry.id   AF-A0A453F5K0-F1
#
_cell.length_a   1.000
_cell.length_b   1.000
_cell.length_c   1.000
_cell.angle_alpha   90.00
_cell.angle_beta   90.00
_cell.angle_gamma   90.00
#
_symmetry.space_group_name_H-M   'P 1'
#
loop_
_entity.id
_entity.type
_entity.pdbx_description
1 polymer ?
#
loop_
_entity_poly.entity_id
_entity_poly.type
_entity_poly.pdbx_seq_one_letter_code
_entity_poly.pdbx_strand_id
1 'polypeptide(L)'
;DWVVFVLSQVLKKLAHRQMMYHSYAMQVHGYVTPSKAMEEGDSPLVLVHGYHGSYSLRHWLQLSDWLPTLEATLALDEEQVRRVGDDSVGGPAVTRQLRLIRILMRDLLIGVNYLHSHGMAHTELRLENVHVSPVDKHVKVGILGNAVDFHDNDPSSSAVASNNERRKMMIAFDMRCVGFIMAKMVLRELMDSSTFQKFKSFLNKGNDPSCLREFLLPILSQNSPSGNIGLQMLDRHWGAGWNLLALLLATKSDKRISCVDALRHPFLCGPKWRISPTVNVVRWGLGSTAVRLAEDYIYGHHQRRRLAYFIELMEVLNPNSSTENWLRLLPGRWCLLYCTGRHIGLTLRQPTPRVLISDAFLTFAEAPESVDPILSLTSDIGFKIMPESDWPHDKSGTEGNLSVTTSARITPGRIYTNAEDGKESSSRITSSRYLGGKWGKAAKMKQLPASLPTASVNVDENDVDVSMSCGSTLKVKSARKVLQEVRTQTPPEMFDLSKIVCGTYIDSRLMVLRGVNGSALLFVRSNRTSDP
;
A
#
# COMPACT_ATOMS: atom_id res chain seq x y z
N ASP A 1 28.88 -17.22 -23.31
CA ASP A 1 28.34 -18.18 -24.30
C ASP A 1 26.82 -18.39 -24.21
N TRP A 2 26.27 -18.76 -23.05
CA TRP A 2 24.82 -18.97 -22.88
C TRP A 2 23.94 -17.75 -23.19
N VAL A 3 24.34 -16.55 -22.76
CA VAL A 3 23.58 -15.30 -23.01
C VAL A 3 23.55 -14.96 -24.51
N VAL A 4 24.64 -15.21 -25.24
CA VAL A 4 24.75 -14.95 -26.69
C VAL A 4 23.88 -15.93 -27.49
N PHE A 5 23.81 -17.19 -27.06
CA PHE A 5 22.98 -18.21 -27.68
C PHE A 5 21.48 -17.92 -27.50
N VAL A 6 21.06 -17.52 -26.29
CA VAL A 6 19.66 -17.14 -26.01
C VAL A 6 19.25 -15.89 -26.81
N LEU A 7 20.10 -14.86 -26.85
CA LEU A 7 19.87 -13.66 -27.67
C LEU A 7 19.66 -14.02 -29.15
N SER A 8 20.53 -14.87 -29.70
CA SER A 8 20.49 -15.28 -31.11
C SER A 8 19.21 -16.06 -31.46
N GLN A 9 18.75 -16.96 -30.58
CA GLN A 9 17.51 -17.70 -30.81
C GLN A 9 16.27 -16.82 -30.74
N VAL A 10 16.20 -15.93 -29.75
CA VAL A 10 15.08 -14.99 -29.57
C VAL A 10 15.01 -14.02 -30.75
N LEU A 11 16.15 -13.46 -31.17
CA LEU A 11 16.23 -12.53 -32.30
C LEU A 11 15.89 -13.19 -33.64
N LYS A 12 16.34 -14.43 -33.90
CA LYS A 12 15.98 -15.19 -35.11
C LYS A 12 14.46 -15.43 -35.19
N LYS A 13 13.83 -15.80 -34.07
CA LYS A 13 12.38 -16.00 -33.98
C LYS A 13 11.60 -14.69 -34.14
N LEU A 14 12.07 -13.61 -33.50
CA LEU A 14 11.50 -12.27 -33.59
C LEU A 14 11.54 -11.68 -35.00
N ALA A 15 12.66 -11.86 -35.70
CA ALA A 15 12.84 -11.41 -37.08
C ALA A 15 11.90 -12.16 -38.04
N HIS A 16 11.74 -13.48 -37.85
CA HIS A 16 10.85 -14.30 -38.66
C HIS A 16 9.36 -13.93 -38.51
N ARG A 17 8.97 -13.41 -37.34
CA ARG A 17 7.58 -13.02 -37.03
C ARG A 17 7.29 -11.53 -37.20
N GLN A 18 8.23 -10.74 -37.71
CA GLN A 18 8.11 -9.27 -37.85
C GLN A 18 7.68 -8.55 -36.55
N MET A 19 8.00 -9.09 -35.37
CA MET A 19 7.52 -8.53 -34.07
C MET A 19 8.37 -7.35 -33.57
N MET A 20 9.31 -6.89 -34.39
CA MET A 20 10.32 -5.88 -34.06
C MET A 20 9.86 -4.44 -34.38
N TYR A 21 8.60 -4.25 -34.75
CA TYR A 21 8.08 -2.99 -35.32
C TYR A 21 7.01 -2.31 -34.45
N HIS A 22 7.05 -2.49 -33.13
CA HIS A 22 6.19 -1.70 -32.25
C HIS A 22 6.92 -0.46 -31.75
N SER A 23 6.28 0.71 -31.82
CA SER A 23 6.91 1.97 -31.44
C SER A 23 7.42 1.96 -30.00
N TYR A 24 6.76 1.24 -29.09
CA TYR A 24 7.11 1.17 -27.67
C TYR A 24 8.13 0.08 -27.30
N ALA A 25 8.69 -0.63 -28.28
CA ALA A 25 9.79 -1.58 -28.09
C ALA A 25 11.00 -1.15 -28.92
N MET A 26 12.21 -1.49 -28.46
CA MET A 26 13.43 -1.19 -29.20
C MET A 26 13.46 -1.98 -30.50
N GLN A 27 13.54 -1.27 -31.61
CA GLN A 27 13.63 -1.89 -32.93
C GLN A 27 15.04 -2.42 -33.12
N VAL A 28 15.19 -3.69 -33.51
CA VAL A 28 16.50 -4.22 -33.94
C VAL A 28 16.49 -4.59 -35.41
N HIS A 29 17.52 -4.11 -36.10
CA HIS A 29 17.64 -4.17 -37.56
C HIS A 29 18.39 -5.41 -38.03
N GLY A 30 19.21 -6.01 -37.16
CA GLY A 30 19.98 -7.21 -37.47
C GLY A 30 21.22 -7.34 -36.60
N TYR A 31 22.18 -8.14 -37.03
CA TYR A 31 23.48 -8.27 -36.38
C TYR A 31 24.60 -8.19 -37.43
N VAL A 32 25.79 -7.78 -36.99
CA VAL A 32 27.00 -7.70 -37.82
C VAL A 32 28.09 -8.51 -37.14
N THR A 33 28.84 -9.27 -37.93
CA THR A 33 30.06 -9.96 -37.51
C THR A 33 31.27 -9.18 -38.03
N PRO A 34 32.20 -8.74 -37.18
CA PRO A 34 33.43 -8.09 -37.63
C PRO A 34 34.22 -9.02 -38.55
N SER A 35 34.57 -8.54 -39.74
CA SER A 35 35.15 -9.32 -40.84
C SER A 35 36.55 -9.90 -40.59
N LYS A 36 37.21 -9.58 -39.47
CA LYS A 36 38.60 -10.01 -39.18
C LYS A 36 38.72 -11.23 -38.25
N ALA A 37 37.62 -11.87 -37.86
CA ALA A 37 37.64 -12.95 -36.87
C ALA A 37 37.27 -14.34 -37.44
N MET A 38 37.53 -14.56 -38.74
CA MET A 38 37.21 -15.86 -39.39
C MET A 38 38.16 -17.01 -39.04
N GLU A 39 39.21 -16.81 -38.25
CA GLU A 39 40.21 -17.87 -37.97
C GLU A 39 40.27 -18.36 -36.51
N GLU A 40 39.60 -17.72 -35.55
CA GLU A 40 39.45 -18.26 -34.18
C GLU A 40 37.98 -18.21 -33.79
N GLY A 41 37.46 -19.34 -33.28
CA GLY A 41 36.03 -19.65 -33.12
C GLY A 41 35.22 -18.81 -32.13
N ASP A 42 35.57 -17.54 -31.92
CA ASP A 42 34.95 -16.64 -30.95
C ASP A 42 34.79 -15.19 -31.48
N SER A 43 34.26 -15.06 -32.70
CA SER A 43 33.92 -13.75 -33.27
C SER A 43 32.78 -13.06 -32.49
N PRO A 44 32.95 -11.82 -31.99
CA PRO A 44 31.88 -11.12 -31.29
C PRO A 44 30.74 -10.76 -32.25
N LEU A 45 29.51 -11.17 -31.91
CA LEU A 45 28.29 -10.78 -32.60
C LEU A 45 27.85 -9.39 -32.12
N VAL A 46 27.79 -8.41 -33.03
CA VAL A 46 27.34 -7.04 -32.71
C VAL A 46 25.89 -6.88 -33.13
N LEU A 47 25.00 -6.61 -32.17
CA LEU A 47 23.59 -6.35 -32.46
C LEU A 47 23.40 -4.91 -32.95
N VAL A 48 22.67 -4.74 -34.05
CA VAL A 48 22.32 -3.43 -34.61
C VAL A 48 20.87 -3.12 -34.28
N HIS A 49 20.65 -2.03 -33.54
CA HIS A 49 19.33 -1.57 -33.14
C HIS A 49 19.12 -0.08 -33.41
N GLY A 50 17.87 0.36 -33.40
CA GLY A 50 17.49 1.75 -33.57
C GLY A 50 18.08 2.62 -32.46
N TYR A 51 18.59 3.80 -32.82
CA TYR A 51 19.05 4.79 -31.86
C TYR A 51 17.85 5.54 -31.27
N HIS A 52 17.68 5.46 -29.96
CA HIS A 52 16.54 6.05 -29.24
C HIS A 52 17.00 6.97 -28.10
N GLY A 53 18.13 7.64 -28.27
CA GLY A 53 18.75 8.50 -27.27
C GLY A 53 19.76 7.79 -26.37
N SER A 54 20.66 8.58 -25.78
CA SER A 54 21.81 8.07 -25.01
C SER A 54 21.48 7.72 -23.56
N TYR A 55 20.34 8.16 -23.02
CA TYR A 55 19.99 8.01 -21.62
C TYR A 55 18.85 7.00 -21.42
N SER A 56 19.12 5.96 -20.63
CA SER A 56 18.06 5.16 -20.02
C SER A 56 17.36 5.91 -18.90
N LEU A 57 16.19 5.43 -18.49
CA LEU A 57 15.38 6.04 -17.44
C LEU A 57 16.16 6.12 -16.11
N ARG A 58 17.06 5.17 -15.85
CA ARG A 58 18.00 5.26 -14.72
C ARG A 58 18.82 6.55 -14.74
N HIS A 59 19.44 6.85 -15.88
CA HIS A 59 20.30 8.04 -16.03
C HIS A 59 19.47 9.31 -15.85
N TRP A 60 18.28 9.37 -16.45
CA TRP A 60 17.35 10.48 -16.27
C TRP A 60 17.04 10.73 -14.79
N LEU A 61 16.68 9.69 -14.03
CA LEU A 61 16.35 9.83 -12.61
C LEU A 61 17.54 10.22 -11.72
N GLN A 62 18.78 10.15 -12.22
CA GLN A 62 19.97 10.60 -11.51
C GLN A 62 20.33 12.07 -11.79
N LEU A 63 19.77 12.68 -12.84
CA LEU A 63 19.98 14.10 -13.12
C LEU A 63 19.28 14.98 -12.06
N SER A 64 19.88 16.13 -11.73
CA SER A 64 19.30 17.14 -10.83
C SER A 64 18.03 17.74 -11.44
N ASP A 65 18.12 18.17 -12.70
CA ASP A 65 17.09 18.92 -13.43
C ASP A 65 16.35 18.04 -14.44
N TRP A 66 16.13 16.77 -14.06
CA TRP A 66 15.54 15.77 -14.93
C TRP A 66 14.11 16.13 -15.36
N LEU A 67 13.32 16.76 -14.50
CA LEU A 67 11.90 17.01 -14.74
C LEU A 67 11.66 18.02 -15.89
N PRO A 68 12.19 19.26 -15.86
CA PRO A 68 12.01 20.20 -16.97
C PRO A 68 12.62 19.69 -18.28
N THR A 69 13.80 19.05 -18.20
CA THR A 69 14.52 18.54 -19.37
C THR A 69 13.75 17.39 -20.03
N LEU A 70 13.15 16.50 -19.24
CA LEU A 70 12.36 15.39 -19.76
C LEU A 70 11.01 15.88 -20.31
N GLU A 71 10.37 16.87 -19.69
CA GLU A 71 9.15 17.50 -20.22
C GLU A 71 9.40 18.11 -21.61
N ALA A 72 10.52 18.83 -21.78
CA ALA A 72 10.93 19.38 -23.08
C ALA A 72 11.22 18.27 -24.10
N THR A 73 11.92 17.21 -23.68
CA THR A 73 12.26 16.05 -24.54
C THR A 73 11.00 15.34 -25.06
N LEU A 74 9.96 15.25 -24.22
CA LEU A 74 8.67 14.66 -24.58
C LEU A 74 7.71 15.69 -25.22
N ALA A 75 8.14 16.93 -25.44
CA ALA A 75 7.36 18.04 -25.97
C ALA A 75 6.02 18.27 -25.23
N LEU A 76 6.04 18.20 -23.89
CA LEU A 76 4.87 18.37 -23.03
C LEU A 76 4.59 19.85 -22.72
N ASP A 77 4.38 20.71 -23.74
CA ASP A 77 4.25 22.17 -23.57
C ASP A 77 2.87 22.70 -23.09
N GLU A 78 2.86 24.00 -22.75
CA GLU A 78 2.02 24.79 -21.82
C GLU A 78 0.49 24.60 -21.80
N GLU A 79 -0.15 24.20 -22.89
CA GLU A 79 -1.62 24.14 -22.94
C GLU A 79 -2.21 23.00 -22.10
N GLN A 80 -1.41 21.95 -21.86
CA GLN A 80 -1.75 20.89 -20.91
C GLN A 80 -1.24 21.17 -19.49
N VAL A 81 -0.36 22.16 -19.31
CA VAL A 81 0.18 22.60 -18.01
C VAL A 81 -0.88 23.39 -17.22
N ARG A 82 -1.78 24.12 -17.90
CA ARG A 82 -2.88 24.87 -17.24
C ARG A 82 -4.13 24.05 -16.88
N ARG A 83 -4.36 22.87 -17.48
CA ARG A 83 -5.70 22.23 -17.49
C ARG A 83 -5.93 21.06 -16.51
N VAL A 84 -4.94 20.68 -15.70
CA VAL A 84 -5.10 19.57 -14.74
C VAL A 84 -4.25 19.80 -13.49
N GLY A 85 -4.75 20.59 -12.55
CA GLY A 85 -4.25 20.64 -11.19
C GLY A 85 -5.41 20.59 -10.21
N ASP A 86 -5.43 19.58 -9.35
CA ASP A 86 -6.09 19.70 -8.06
C ASP A 86 -5.06 20.37 -7.15
N ASP A 87 -5.35 21.60 -6.72
CA ASP A 87 -4.44 22.44 -5.93
C ASP A 87 -4.39 22.00 -4.45
N SER A 88 -5.06 20.91 -4.07
CA SER A 88 -5.26 20.56 -2.67
C SER A 88 -4.00 20.08 -1.91
N VAL A 89 -3.08 19.32 -2.52
CA VAL A 89 -1.95 18.68 -1.79
C VAL A 89 -0.64 18.67 -2.59
N GLY A 90 0.39 19.35 -2.09
CA GLY A 90 1.75 19.37 -2.69
C GLY A 90 1.95 20.38 -3.83
N GLY A 91 0.91 21.10 -4.21
CA GLY A 91 0.98 22.19 -5.18
C GLY A 91 1.27 21.76 -6.64
N PRO A 92 1.53 22.74 -7.53
CA PRO A 92 1.68 22.51 -8.97
C PRO A 92 2.87 21.62 -9.35
N ALA A 93 3.96 21.66 -8.59
CA ALA A 93 5.17 20.87 -8.86
C ALA A 93 4.90 19.36 -8.74
N VAL A 94 4.24 18.94 -7.66
CA VAL A 94 3.84 17.53 -7.43
C VAL A 94 2.84 17.08 -8.50
N THR A 95 1.97 17.98 -8.96
CA THR A 95 1.03 17.71 -10.07
C THR A 95 1.77 17.45 -11.39
N ARG A 96 2.75 18.30 -11.74
CA ARG A 96 3.57 18.13 -12.95
C ARG A 96 4.34 16.81 -12.93
N GLN A 97 5.03 16.53 -11.83
CA GLN A 97 5.78 15.27 -11.68
C GLN A 97 4.87 14.04 -11.76
N LEU A 98 3.69 14.07 -11.12
CA LEU A 98 2.73 12.98 -11.21
C LEU A 98 2.22 12.74 -12.64
N ARG A 99 1.96 13.80 -13.39
CA ARG A 99 1.55 13.69 -14.79
C ARG A 99 2.64 13.02 -15.62
N LEU A 100 3.89 13.45 -15.47
CA LEU A 100 5.00 12.84 -16.19
C LEU A 100 5.16 11.36 -15.85
N ILE A 101 5.14 11.01 -14.56
CA ILE A 101 5.21 9.61 -14.12
C ILE A 101 4.08 8.76 -14.72
N ARG A 102 2.85 9.29 -14.80
CA ARG A 102 1.73 8.57 -15.43
C ARG A 102 1.97 8.30 -16.92
N ILE A 103 2.53 9.26 -17.64
CA ILE A 103 2.87 9.11 -19.06
C ILE A 103 3.93 8.01 -19.21
N LEU A 104 5.05 8.12 -18.48
CA LEU A 104 6.12 7.12 -18.53
C LEU A 104 5.63 5.71 -18.15
N MET A 105 4.82 5.60 -17.10
CA MET A 105 4.22 4.31 -16.70
C MET A 105 3.30 3.74 -17.77
N ARG A 106 2.50 4.60 -18.44
CA ARG A 106 1.59 4.16 -19.49
C ARG A 106 2.37 3.65 -20.70
N ASP A 107 3.40 4.37 -21.14
CA ASP A 107 4.25 3.98 -22.25
C ASP A 107 4.96 2.65 -21.97
N LEU A 108 5.53 2.51 -20.76
CA LEU A 108 6.14 1.26 -20.30
C LEU A 108 5.15 0.09 -20.35
N LEU A 109 3.94 0.27 -19.79
CA LEU A 109 2.91 -0.76 -19.78
C LEU A 109 2.40 -1.08 -21.20
N ILE A 110 2.30 -0.09 -22.10
CA ILE A 110 1.94 -0.34 -23.50
C ILE A 110 3.00 -1.24 -24.16
N GLY A 111 4.29 -0.94 -23.97
CA GLY A 111 5.39 -1.78 -24.48
C GLY A 111 5.38 -3.19 -23.89
N VAL A 112 5.19 -3.34 -22.58
CA VAL A 112 5.10 -4.65 -21.92
C VAL A 112 3.87 -5.43 -22.37
N ASN A 113 2.71 -4.78 -22.50
CA ASN A 113 1.49 -5.40 -23.00
C ASN A 113 1.67 -5.91 -24.43
N TYR A 114 2.38 -5.14 -25.28
CA TYR A 114 2.72 -5.58 -26.62
C TYR A 114 3.51 -6.90 -26.57
N LEU A 115 4.58 -7.00 -25.78
CA LEU A 115 5.35 -8.26 -25.64
C LEU A 115 4.47 -9.42 -25.18
N HIS A 116 3.67 -9.21 -24.11
CA HIS A 116 2.83 -10.26 -23.52
C HIS A 116 1.74 -10.78 -24.47
N SER A 117 1.11 -9.87 -25.23
CA SER A 117 0.09 -10.21 -26.24
C SER A 117 0.67 -11.01 -27.41
N HIS A 118 1.95 -10.80 -27.70
CA HIS A 118 2.73 -11.45 -28.75
C HIS A 118 3.45 -12.71 -28.27
N GLY A 119 3.11 -13.21 -27.08
CA GLY A 119 3.63 -14.48 -26.59
C GLY A 119 5.05 -14.39 -26.02
N MET A 120 5.50 -13.21 -25.58
CA MET A 120 6.83 -13.02 -25.01
C MET A 120 6.77 -12.44 -23.61
N ALA A 121 7.75 -12.75 -22.77
CA ALA A 121 8.06 -12.01 -21.55
C ALA A 121 9.49 -11.48 -21.62
N HIS A 122 9.71 -10.27 -21.10
CA HIS A 122 11.02 -9.63 -21.14
C HIS A 122 12.00 -10.23 -20.12
N THR A 123 11.51 -10.62 -18.94
CA THR A 123 12.21 -11.26 -17.80
C THR A 123 13.38 -10.48 -17.18
N GLU A 124 13.70 -9.30 -17.70
CA GLU A 124 14.80 -8.45 -17.22
C GLU A 124 14.41 -6.97 -17.23
N LEU A 125 13.14 -6.65 -16.95
CA LEU A 125 12.72 -5.25 -16.88
C LEU A 125 13.41 -4.56 -15.69
N ARG A 126 14.21 -3.54 -16.00
CA ARG A 126 14.88 -2.67 -15.03
C ARG A 126 14.96 -1.24 -15.59
N LEU A 127 15.30 -0.26 -14.75
CA LEU A 127 15.44 1.14 -15.19
C LEU A 127 16.50 1.34 -16.28
N GLU A 128 17.50 0.46 -16.34
CA GLU A 128 18.55 0.46 -17.36
C GLU A 128 18.02 0.05 -18.73
N ASN A 129 16.98 -0.79 -18.75
CA ASN A 129 16.40 -1.38 -19.95
C ASN A 129 15.18 -0.60 -20.45
N VAL A 130 15.04 0.66 -20.05
CA VAL A 130 13.91 1.53 -20.41
C VAL A 130 14.49 2.83 -20.95
N HIS A 131 14.18 3.17 -22.19
CA HIS A 131 14.81 4.29 -22.91
C HIS A 131 13.78 5.35 -23.26
N VAL A 132 14.13 6.62 -23.11
CA VAL A 132 13.30 7.74 -23.54
C VAL A 132 13.68 8.09 -24.97
N SER A 133 12.79 7.91 -25.94
CA SER A 133 13.03 8.30 -27.33
C SER A 133 12.64 9.77 -27.55
N PRO A 134 13.60 10.69 -27.82
CA PRO A 134 13.27 12.08 -28.13
C PRO A 134 12.52 12.22 -29.46
N VAL A 135 12.81 11.34 -30.42
CA VAL A 135 12.20 11.34 -31.76
C VAL A 135 10.74 10.95 -31.67
N ASP A 136 10.46 9.85 -30.96
CA ASP A 136 9.10 9.32 -30.85
C ASP A 136 8.30 9.93 -29.69
N LYS A 137 8.95 10.72 -28.83
CA LYS A 137 8.38 11.42 -27.67
C LYS A 137 7.68 10.50 -26.68
N HIS A 138 8.18 9.27 -26.51
CA HIS A 138 7.69 8.31 -25.54
C HIS A 138 8.78 7.33 -25.10
N VAL A 139 8.47 6.54 -24.07
CA VAL A 139 9.38 5.53 -23.53
C VAL A 139 9.31 4.22 -24.33
N LYS A 140 10.47 3.62 -24.58
CA LYS A 140 10.62 2.31 -25.22
C LYS A 140 11.22 1.29 -24.27
N VAL A 141 10.67 0.08 -24.32
CA VAL A 141 11.22 -1.10 -23.65
C VAL A 141 12.45 -1.57 -24.42
N GLY A 142 13.57 -1.74 -23.70
CA GLY A 142 14.89 -2.04 -24.23
C GLY A 142 15.09 -3.49 -24.69
N ILE A 143 16.36 -3.86 -24.87
CA ILE A 143 16.77 -5.08 -25.56
C ILE A 143 16.34 -6.33 -24.79
N LEU A 144 15.71 -7.25 -25.52
CA LEU A 144 15.12 -8.52 -25.06
C LEU A 144 16.17 -9.63 -24.81
N GLY A 145 17.30 -9.30 -24.20
CA GLY A 145 18.44 -10.22 -24.14
C GLY A 145 18.18 -11.54 -23.41
N ASN A 146 17.30 -11.51 -22.40
CA ASN A 146 16.87 -12.68 -21.63
C ASN A 146 15.39 -13.02 -21.84
N ALA A 147 14.77 -12.46 -22.89
CA ALA A 147 13.33 -12.65 -23.09
C ALA A 147 12.98 -14.12 -23.35
N VAL A 148 11.79 -14.51 -22.90
CA VAL A 148 11.26 -15.86 -23.04
C VAL A 148 10.10 -15.83 -24.03
N ASP A 149 10.19 -16.66 -25.07
CA ASP A 149 9.09 -16.93 -26.01
C ASP A 149 8.24 -18.09 -25.48
N PHE A 150 6.92 -17.90 -25.44
CA PHE A 150 5.96 -18.91 -24.99
C PHE A 150 5.54 -19.88 -26.10
N HIS A 151 5.95 -19.63 -27.35
CA HIS A 151 5.64 -20.48 -28.50
C HIS A 151 6.62 -21.64 -28.74
N ASP A 152 7.50 -21.96 -27.79
CA ASP A 152 8.30 -23.19 -27.81
C ASP A 152 7.39 -24.41 -27.59
N ASN A 153 6.66 -24.80 -28.63
CA ASN A 153 5.89 -26.03 -28.69
C ASN A 153 6.69 -27.07 -29.48
N ASP A 154 7.38 -27.94 -28.76
CA ASP A 154 7.71 -29.26 -29.29
C ASP A 154 6.39 -30.08 -29.27
N PRO A 155 5.90 -30.63 -30.40
CA PRO A 155 4.57 -31.26 -30.50
C PRO A 155 4.39 -32.53 -29.64
N SER A 156 5.43 -32.97 -28.93
CA SER A 156 5.49 -34.27 -28.26
C SER A 156 5.13 -34.25 -26.76
N SER A 157 4.81 -33.11 -26.17
CA SER A 157 4.59 -33.03 -24.72
C SER A 157 3.11 -32.90 -24.32
N SER A 158 2.66 -33.81 -23.46
CA SER A 158 1.37 -33.82 -22.75
C SER A 158 1.19 -32.67 -21.73
N ALA A 159 1.83 -31.52 -21.96
CA ALA A 159 2.18 -30.52 -20.96
C ALA A 159 1.55 -29.12 -21.20
N VAL A 160 0.36 -29.05 -21.82
CA VAL A 160 -0.32 -27.78 -22.13
C VAL A 160 -0.65 -26.96 -20.87
N ALA A 161 -0.96 -27.61 -19.74
CA ALA A 161 -1.26 -26.95 -18.48
C ALA A 161 -0.01 -26.31 -17.84
N SER A 162 1.13 -27.00 -17.83
CA SER A 162 2.38 -26.48 -17.25
C SER A 162 2.97 -25.33 -18.08
N ASN A 163 2.80 -25.36 -19.40
CA ASN A 163 3.19 -24.25 -20.28
C ASN A 163 2.38 -22.97 -20.00
N ASN A 164 1.08 -23.10 -19.73
CA ASN A 164 0.24 -21.96 -19.34
C ASN A 164 0.61 -21.40 -17.96
N GLU A 165 1.00 -22.26 -17.01
CA GLU A 165 1.45 -21.83 -15.70
C GLU A 165 2.80 -21.09 -15.77
N ARG A 166 3.77 -21.63 -16.53
CA ARG A 166 5.04 -20.95 -16.81
C ARG A 166 4.82 -19.58 -17.45
N ARG A 167 3.93 -19.49 -18.45
CA ARG A 167 3.56 -18.22 -19.09
C ARG A 167 3.03 -17.20 -18.07
N LYS A 168 2.08 -17.60 -17.22
CA LYS A 168 1.52 -16.73 -16.18
C LYS A 168 2.59 -16.27 -15.19
N MET A 169 3.50 -17.15 -14.78
CA MET A 169 4.60 -16.80 -13.87
C MET A 169 5.55 -15.76 -14.47
N MET A 170 5.94 -15.91 -15.74
CA MET A 170 6.85 -14.97 -16.41
C MET A 170 6.20 -13.61 -16.66
N ILE A 171 4.94 -13.58 -17.08
CA ILE A 171 4.16 -12.35 -17.21
C ILE A 171 4.05 -11.64 -15.85
N ALA A 172 3.71 -12.39 -14.80
CA ALA A 172 3.63 -11.82 -13.47
C ALA A 172 5.01 -11.28 -13.03
N PHE A 173 6.11 -11.97 -13.34
CA PHE A 173 7.46 -11.50 -13.02
C PHE A 173 7.74 -10.12 -13.65
N ASP A 174 7.46 -9.94 -14.94
CA ASP A 174 7.59 -8.65 -15.62
C ASP A 174 6.76 -7.56 -14.91
N MET A 175 5.51 -7.87 -14.55
CA MET A 175 4.66 -6.91 -13.83
C MET A 175 5.22 -6.52 -12.46
N ARG A 176 5.92 -7.43 -11.76
CA ARG A 176 6.63 -7.10 -10.50
C ARG A 176 7.78 -6.15 -10.75
N CYS A 177 8.53 -6.35 -11.83
CA CYS A 177 9.61 -5.47 -12.24
C CYS A 177 9.09 -4.07 -12.61
N VAL A 178 7.94 -3.99 -13.30
CA VAL A 178 7.24 -2.71 -13.54
C VAL A 178 6.88 -2.02 -12.21
N GLY A 179 6.44 -2.77 -11.21
CA GLY A 179 6.22 -2.27 -9.84
C GLY A 179 7.49 -1.66 -9.21
N PHE A 180 8.65 -2.30 -9.38
CA PHE A 180 9.92 -1.75 -8.90
C PHE A 180 10.35 -0.48 -9.65
N ILE A 181 10.12 -0.44 -10.97
CA ILE A 181 10.37 0.75 -11.80
C ILE A 181 9.48 1.90 -11.32
N MET A 182 8.18 1.65 -11.13
CA MET A 182 7.23 2.63 -10.60
C MET A 182 7.67 3.16 -9.22
N ALA A 183 8.05 2.25 -8.31
CA ALA A 183 8.49 2.62 -6.96
C ALA A 183 9.69 3.59 -7.02
N LYS A 184 10.71 3.28 -7.83
CA LYS A 184 11.91 4.11 -7.96
C LYS A 184 11.69 5.44 -8.69
N MET A 185 10.76 5.47 -9.65
CA MET A 185 10.36 6.70 -10.32
C MET A 185 9.66 7.67 -9.36
N VAL A 186 8.79 7.15 -8.49
CA VAL A 186 7.99 7.98 -7.57
C VAL A 186 8.76 8.33 -6.30
N LEU A 187 9.46 7.35 -5.72
CA LEU A 187 10.24 7.47 -4.49
C LEU A 187 11.73 7.37 -4.84
N ARG A 188 12.34 8.52 -5.15
CA ARG A 188 13.73 8.59 -5.64
C ARG A 188 14.73 8.06 -4.61
N GLU A 189 14.40 8.06 -3.33
CA GLU A 189 15.19 7.50 -2.25
C GLU A 189 15.41 5.98 -2.44
N LEU A 190 14.53 5.30 -3.17
CA LEU A 190 14.71 3.89 -3.54
C LEU A 190 15.75 3.67 -4.65
N MET A 191 16.35 4.75 -5.19
CA MET A 191 17.55 4.64 -6.02
C MET A 191 18.80 4.33 -5.18
N ASP A 192 18.79 4.70 -3.89
CA ASP A 192 19.83 4.28 -2.94
C ASP A 192 19.75 2.78 -2.66
N SER A 193 20.90 2.11 -2.68
CA SER A 193 20.99 0.66 -2.54
C SER A 193 20.53 0.18 -1.17
N SER A 194 20.90 0.90 -0.10
CA SER A 194 20.59 0.50 1.27
C SER A 194 19.09 0.59 1.56
N THR A 195 18.46 1.69 1.14
CA THR A 195 17.03 1.92 1.29
C THR A 195 16.23 0.91 0.45
N PHE A 196 16.69 0.64 -0.78
CA PHE A 196 16.06 -0.35 -1.64
C PHE A 196 16.19 -1.79 -1.13
N GLN A 197 17.28 -2.14 -0.43
CA GLN A 197 17.43 -3.43 0.24
C GLN A 197 16.44 -3.61 1.38
N LYS A 198 16.21 -2.57 2.22
CA LYS A 198 15.16 -2.60 3.26
C LYS A 198 13.77 -2.82 2.64
N PHE A 199 13.47 -2.09 1.56
CA PHE A 199 12.23 -2.26 0.79
C PHE A 199 12.06 -3.66 0.20
N LYS A 200 13.12 -4.26 -0.37
CA LYS A 200 13.06 -5.65 -0.88
C LYS A 200 12.91 -6.67 0.25
N SER A 201 13.61 -6.48 1.36
CA SER A 201 13.51 -7.33 2.56
C SER A 201 12.08 -7.35 3.08
N PHE A 202 11.42 -6.19 3.13
CA PHE A 202 10.01 -6.08 3.48
C PHE A 202 9.12 -7.00 2.65
N LEU A 203 9.26 -6.98 1.32
CA LEU A 203 8.46 -7.82 0.42
C LEU A 203 8.84 -9.31 0.51
N ASN A 204 10.13 -9.63 0.66
CA ASN A 204 10.63 -11.01 0.71
C ASN A 204 10.26 -11.72 2.01
N LYS A 205 10.06 -10.99 3.11
CA LYS A 205 9.50 -11.52 4.36
C LYS A 205 8.01 -11.91 4.25
N GLY A 206 7.39 -11.70 3.08
CA GLY A 206 6.00 -12.06 2.83
C GLY A 206 4.98 -11.03 3.33
N ASN A 207 5.43 -9.84 3.76
CA ASN A 207 4.53 -8.77 4.17
C ASN A 207 3.63 -8.32 3.01
N ASP A 208 2.40 -7.92 3.33
CA ASP A 208 1.46 -7.44 2.32
C ASP A 208 1.92 -6.07 1.76
N PRO A 209 2.13 -5.93 0.44
CA PRO A 209 2.47 -4.66 -0.20
C PRO A 209 1.47 -3.53 0.04
N SER A 210 0.25 -3.87 0.44
CA SER A 210 -0.76 -2.89 0.82
C SER A 210 -0.28 -2.02 1.99
N CYS A 211 0.55 -2.55 2.88
CA CYS A 211 1.12 -1.83 4.04
C CYS A 211 2.39 -1.03 3.72
N LEU A 212 2.70 -0.83 2.43
CA LEU A 212 3.93 -0.14 2.01
C LEU A 212 3.98 1.32 2.46
N ARG A 213 2.81 1.99 2.53
CA ARG A 213 2.75 3.38 2.97
C ARG A 213 3.23 3.50 4.41
N GLU A 214 2.68 2.69 5.31
CA GLU A 214 2.97 2.68 6.74
C GLU A 214 4.42 2.27 7.01
N PHE A 215 4.96 1.36 6.21
CA PHE A 215 6.37 0.95 6.27
C PHE A 215 7.33 2.06 5.81
N LEU A 216 7.02 2.77 4.72
CA LEU A 216 7.91 3.75 4.11
C LEU A 216 7.82 5.14 4.73
N LEU A 217 6.67 5.53 5.28
CA LEU A 217 6.45 6.83 5.90
C LEU A 217 7.56 7.22 6.90
N PRO A 218 7.91 6.39 7.91
CA PRO A 218 8.98 6.74 8.85
C PRO A 218 10.37 6.73 8.21
N ILE A 219 10.63 5.86 7.23
CA ILE A 219 11.95 5.76 6.58
C ILE A 219 12.23 7.00 5.72
N LEU A 220 11.22 7.49 5.00
CA LEU A 220 11.37 8.55 4.01
C LEU A 220 11.11 9.96 4.56
N SER A 221 10.43 10.08 5.70
CA SER A 221 10.07 11.39 6.28
C SER A 221 11.09 11.91 7.30
N GLN A 222 12.07 11.10 7.72
CA GLN A 222 13.06 11.46 8.75
C GLN A 222 13.86 12.74 8.44
N ASN A 223 14.05 13.08 7.16
CA ASN A 223 14.96 14.15 6.73
C ASN A 223 14.27 15.32 6.02
N SER A 224 12.94 15.44 6.06
CA SER A 224 12.24 16.45 5.25
C SER A 224 11.08 17.13 5.99
N PRO A 225 11.24 18.38 6.45
CA PRO A 225 10.19 19.12 7.17
C PRO A 225 8.97 19.45 6.29
N SER A 226 9.13 19.48 4.97
CA SER A 226 8.04 19.69 3.99
C SER A 226 7.36 18.39 3.52
N GLY A 227 7.74 17.24 4.09
CA GLY A 227 7.30 15.91 3.65
C GLY A 227 7.93 15.47 2.33
N ASN A 228 7.74 14.18 2.01
CA ASN A 228 8.29 13.57 0.80
C ASN A 228 7.33 13.74 -0.39
N ILE A 229 7.83 14.30 -1.51
CA ILE A 229 7.05 14.53 -2.73
C ILE A 229 6.44 13.23 -3.28
N GLY A 230 7.22 12.14 -3.31
CA GLY A 230 6.76 10.85 -3.81
C GLY A 230 5.62 10.26 -2.98
N LEU A 231 5.68 10.38 -1.64
CA LEU A 231 4.57 9.99 -0.76
C LEU A 231 3.30 10.80 -1.06
N GLN A 232 3.44 12.12 -1.22
CA GLN A 232 2.30 12.99 -1.59
C GLN A 232 1.70 12.60 -2.94
N MET A 233 2.52 12.22 -3.92
CA MET A 233 2.05 11.75 -5.22
C MET A 233 1.23 10.47 -5.12
N LEU A 234 1.66 9.51 -4.30
CA LEU A 234 0.96 8.24 -4.11
C LEU A 234 -0.33 8.39 -3.29
N ASP A 235 -0.37 9.35 -2.36
CA ASP A 235 -1.52 9.70 -1.53
C ASP A 235 -2.65 10.44 -2.28
N ARG A 236 -2.36 10.98 -3.46
CA ARG A 236 -3.35 11.65 -4.31
C ARG A 236 -4.40 10.68 -4.87
N HIS A 237 -5.56 11.24 -5.24
CA HIS A 237 -6.70 10.48 -5.77
C HIS A 237 -7.08 9.31 -4.85
N TRP A 238 -7.20 9.59 -3.54
CA TRP A 238 -7.57 8.61 -2.52
C TRP A 238 -6.57 7.43 -2.41
N GLY A 239 -5.28 7.70 -2.58
CA GLY A 239 -4.25 6.66 -2.47
C GLY A 239 -4.17 5.71 -3.67
N ALA A 240 -4.68 6.10 -4.86
CA ALA A 240 -4.67 5.24 -6.04
C ALA A 240 -3.25 4.82 -6.47
N GLY A 241 -2.24 5.66 -6.23
CA GLY A 241 -0.84 5.31 -6.51
C GLY A 241 -0.36 4.14 -5.67
N TRP A 242 -0.65 4.19 -4.36
CA TRP A 242 -0.37 3.07 -3.45
C TRP A 242 -1.11 1.80 -3.85
N ASN A 243 -2.37 1.91 -4.28
CA ASN A 243 -3.14 0.75 -4.71
C ASN A 243 -2.50 0.05 -5.91
N LEU A 244 -2.16 0.81 -6.96
CA LEU A 244 -1.50 0.24 -8.14
C LEU A 244 -0.16 -0.39 -7.77
N LEU A 245 0.63 0.30 -6.96
CA LEU A 245 1.94 -0.19 -6.53
C LEU A 245 1.83 -1.50 -5.75
N ALA A 246 0.86 -1.60 -4.83
CA ALA A 246 0.60 -2.81 -4.07
C ALA A 246 0.17 -3.98 -4.98
N LEU A 247 -0.67 -3.71 -5.98
CA LEU A 247 -1.15 -4.70 -6.95
C LEU A 247 -0.04 -5.19 -7.90
N LEU A 248 0.89 -4.30 -8.31
CA LEU A 248 2.07 -4.67 -9.09
C LEU A 248 3.06 -5.52 -8.28
N LEU A 249 3.19 -5.21 -6.99
CA LEU A 249 4.14 -5.86 -6.09
C LEU A 249 3.54 -7.03 -5.28
N ALA A 250 2.32 -7.46 -5.59
CA ALA A 250 1.65 -8.58 -4.93
C ALA A 250 2.58 -9.78 -4.76
N THR A 251 2.65 -10.33 -3.55
CA THR A 251 3.58 -11.41 -3.19
C THR A 251 3.33 -12.66 -4.02
N LYS A 252 2.06 -13.03 -4.17
CA LYS A 252 1.64 -14.13 -5.03
C LYS A 252 1.45 -13.67 -6.49
N SER A 253 1.88 -14.49 -7.44
CA SER A 253 1.83 -14.20 -8.87
C SER A 253 0.40 -14.13 -9.43
N ASP A 254 -0.51 -14.95 -8.90
CA ASP A 254 -1.94 -15.02 -9.26
C ASP A 254 -2.72 -13.78 -8.85
N LYS A 255 -2.31 -13.12 -7.76
CA LYS A 255 -2.92 -11.88 -7.26
C LYS A 255 -2.35 -10.61 -7.91
N ARG A 256 -1.30 -10.75 -8.73
CA ARG A 256 -0.64 -9.62 -9.35
C ARG A 256 -1.47 -9.09 -10.51
N ILE A 257 -1.60 -7.77 -10.61
CA ILE A 257 -2.38 -7.14 -11.67
C ILE A 257 -1.81 -7.43 -13.07
N SER A 258 -2.69 -7.68 -14.02
CA SER A 258 -2.31 -7.83 -15.43
C SER A 258 -1.92 -6.48 -16.04
N CYS A 259 -1.20 -6.50 -17.17
CA CYS A 259 -0.83 -5.27 -17.86
C CYS A 259 -2.06 -4.48 -18.35
N VAL A 260 -3.07 -5.17 -18.88
CA VAL A 260 -4.32 -4.57 -19.36
C VAL A 260 -5.09 -3.91 -18.22
N ASP A 261 -5.19 -4.57 -17.07
CA ASP A 261 -5.88 -4.02 -15.90
C ASP A 261 -5.10 -2.85 -15.29
N ALA A 262 -3.77 -2.92 -15.29
CA ALA A 262 -2.91 -1.82 -14.85
C ALA A 262 -3.12 -0.56 -15.71
N LEU A 263 -3.20 -0.70 -17.04
CA LEU A 263 -3.50 0.40 -17.96
C LEU A 263 -4.87 1.04 -17.72
N ARG A 264 -5.83 0.30 -17.16
CA ARG A 264 -7.17 0.77 -16.78
C ARG A 264 -7.24 1.24 -15.32
N HIS A 265 -6.12 1.26 -14.60
CA HIS A 265 -6.11 1.62 -13.21
C HIS A 265 -6.35 3.14 -13.03
N PRO A 266 -7.18 3.59 -12.06
CA PRO A 266 -7.48 5.01 -11.83
C PRO A 266 -6.25 5.90 -11.67
N PHE A 267 -5.16 5.34 -11.14
CA PHE A 267 -3.88 6.05 -11.03
C PHE A 267 -3.37 6.54 -12.38
N LEU A 268 -3.50 5.77 -13.47
CA LEU A 268 -2.97 6.12 -14.79
C LEU A 268 -3.96 6.91 -15.65
N CYS A 269 -5.26 6.68 -15.48
CA CYS A 269 -6.28 7.34 -16.31
C CYS A 269 -6.67 8.75 -15.82
N GLY A 270 -6.33 9.09 -14.58
CA GLY A 270 -6.63 10.41 -14.00
C GLY A 270 -8.12 10.66 -13.76
N PRO A 271 -8.50 11.80 -13.16
CA PRO A 271 -9.85 12.04 -12.65
C PRO A 271 -10.91 12.23 -13.75
N LYS A 272 -10.50 12.55 -14.98
CA LYS A 272 -11.42 12.81 -16.11
C LYS A 272 -11.86 11.52 -16.83
N TRP A 273 -11.15 10.42 -16.65
CA TRP A 273 -11.54 9.14 -17.22
C TRP A 273 -12.50 8.42 -16.28
N ARG A 274 -13.76 8.34 -16.69
CA ARG A 274 -14.83 7.62 -15.99
C ARG A 274 -14.64 6.11 -16.18
N ILE A 275 -13.62 5.54 -15.56
CA ILE A 275 -13.62 4.09 -15.31
C ILE A 275 -14.67 3.86 -14.24
N SER A 276 -15.59 2.92 -14.44
CA SER A 276 -16.47 2.45 -13.36
C SER A 276 -15.56 1.77 -12.31
N PRO A 277 -15.26 2.43 -11.17
CA PRO A 277 -14.29 1.88 -10.24
C PRO A 277 -14.87 0.61 -9.63
N THR A 278 -14.03 -0.41 -9.47
CA THR A 278 -14.44 -1.63 -8.77
C THR A 278 -14.71 -1.30 -7.30
N VAL A 279 -15.54 -2.11 -6.63
CA VAL A 279 -15.83 -1.95 -5.19
C VAL A 279 -14.54 -1.94 -4.36
N ASN A 280 -13.54 -2.74 -4.75
CA ASN A 280 -12.23 -2.78 -4.10
C ASN A 280 -11.47 -1.45 -4.17
N VAL A 281 -11.50 -0.77 -5.31
CA VAL A 281 -10.88 0.54 -5.48
C VAL A 281 -11.59 1.60 -4.64
N VAL A 282 -12.93 1.58 -4.62
CA VAL A 282 -13.73 2.50 -3.79
C VAL A 282 -13.39 2.30 -2.32
N ARG A 283 -13.40 1.06 -1.84
CA ARG A 283 -13.03 0.69 -0.47
C ARG A 283 -11.61 1.12 -0.12
N TRP A 284 -10.65 0.87 -1.00
CA TRP A 284 -9.28 1.34 -0.83
C TRP A 284 -9.24 2.85 -0.63
N GLY A 285 -9.95 3.59 -1.49
CA GLY A 285 -10.02 5.05 -1.44
C GLY A 285 -10.64 5.58 -0.15
N LEU A 286 -11.72 4.95 0.33
CA LEU A 286 -12.36 5.28 1.62
C LEU A 286 -11.38 5.10 2.77
N GLY A 287 -10.69 3.96 2.84
CA GLY A 287 -9.71 3.66 3.89
C GLY A 287 -8.52 4.60 3.86
N SER A 288 -7.92 4.82 2.68
CA SER A 288 -6.80 5.77 2.54
C SER A 288 -7.20 7.21 2.87
N THR A 289 -8.44 7.61 2.57
CA THR A 289 -8.94 8.93 2.98
C THR A 289 -9.18 9.01 4.48
N ALA A 290 -9.68 7.95 5.10
CA ALA A 290 -9.88 7.87 6.54
C ALA A 290 -8.56 7.99 7.32
N VAL A 291 -7.52 7.28 6.88
CA VAL A 291 -6.15 7.38 7.45
C VAL A 291 -5.64 8.81 7.37
N ARG A 292 -5.68 9.41 6.18
CA ARG A 292 -5.20 10.79 5.99
C ARG A 292 -5.95 11.80 6.86
N LEU A 293 -7.28 11.68 6.94
CA LEU A 293 -8.07 12.52 7.83
C LEU A 293 -7.74 12.30 9.31
N ALA A 294 -7.32 11.10 9.71
CA ALA A 294 -6.89 10.79 11.07
C ALA A 294 -5.51 11.40 11.41
N GLU A 295 -4.61 11.45 10.42
CA GLU A 295 -3.26 12.02 10.54
C GLU A 295 -3.24 13.56 10.50
N ASP A 296 -4.22 14.20 9.85
CA ASP A 296 -4.27 15.66 9.75
C ASP A 296 -4.46 16.33 11.13
N TYR A 297 -3.53 17.25 11.47
CA TYR A 297 -3.32 17.81 12.81
C TYR A 297 -4.48 18.64 13.38
N ILE A 298 -5.36 19.19 12.54
CA ILE A 298 -6.46 20.06 12.97
C ILE A 298 -7.76 19.29 12.83
N TYR A 299 -8.30 18.80 13.95
CA TYR A 299 -9.54 18.01 14.02
C TYR A 299 -10.77 18.87 14.36
N GLY A 300 -11.40 19.46 13.36
CA GLY A 300 -12.67 20.16 13.48
C GLY A 300 -13.88 19.20 13.55
N HIS A 301 -15.03 19.72 14.01
CA HIS A 301 -16.30 18.99 14.02
C HIS A 301 -16.62 18.39 12.63
N HIS A 302 -16.31 19.11 11.56
CA HIS A 302 -16.57 18.68 10.20
C HIS A 302 -15.77 17.42 9.81
N GLN A 303 -14.49 17.33 10.17
CA GLN A 303 -13.68 16.13 9.90
C GLN A 303 -14.17 14.93 10.70
N ARG A 304 -14.59 15.11 11.97
CA ARG A 304 -15.17 14.02 12.76
C ARG A 304 -16.41 13.42 12.10
N ARG A 305 -17.32 14.28 11.60
CA ARG A 305 -18.50 13.84 10.85
C ARG A 305 -18.12 13.10 9.57
N ARG A 306 -17.12 13.59 8.84
CA ARG A 306 -16.62 12.95 7.61
C ARG A 306 -15.99 11.59 7.90
N LEU A 307 -15.17 11.47 8.94
CA LEU A 307 -14.52 10.21 9.29
C LEU A 307 -15.54 9.18 9.75
N ALA A 308 -16.51 9.56 10.59
CA ALA A 308 -17.61 8.68 10.98
C ALA A 308 -18.38 8.17 9.74
N TYR A 309 -18.70 9.06 8.80
CA TYR A 309 -19.35 8.70 7.53
C TYR A 309 -18.50 7.73 6.68
N PHE A 310 -17.17 7.93 6.63
CA PHE A 310 -16.28 7.02 5.92
C PHE A 310 -16.19 5.64 6.58
N ILE A 311 -16.16 5.59 7.92
CA ILE A 311 -16.19 4.33 8.66
C ILE A 311 -17.47 3.57 8.33
N GLU A 312 -18.63 4.21 8.40
CA GLU A 312 -19.92 3.59 8.04
C GLU A 312 -19.91 3.05 6.60
N LEU A 313 -19.39 3.82 5.64
CA LEU A 313 -19.27 3.36 4.26
C LEU A 313 -18.33 2.15 4.12
N MET A 314 -17.21 2.14 4.83
CA MET A 314 -16.28 1.00 4.82
C MET A 314 -16.94 -0.25 5.39
N GLU A 315 -17.67 -0.13 6.50
CA GLU A 315 -18.38 -1.24 7.13
C GLU A 315 -19.46 -1.85 6.21
N VAL A 316 -20.21 -1.01 5.48
CA VAL A 316 -21.17 -1.48 4.46
C VAL A 316 -20.47 -2.22 3.32
N LEU A 317 -19.25 -1.81 2.98
CA LEU A 317 -18.45 -2.39 1.90
C LEU A 317 -17.44 -3.43 2.41
N ASN A 318 -17.61 -3.96 3.63
CA ASN A 318 -16.66 -4.90 4.22
C ASN A 318 -16.53 -6.15 3.35
N PRO A 319 -15.34 -6.44 2.80
CA PRO A 319 -15.12 -7.59 1.91
C PRO A 319 -15.05 -8.92 2.68
N ASN A 320 -14.74 -8.85 3.98
CA ASN A 320 -14.37 -9.98 4.82
C ASN A 320 -15.36 -10.10 5.97
N SER A 321 -16.60 -10.43 5.62
CA SER A 321 -17.68 -10.62 6.59
C SER A 321 -17.58 -11.94 7.37
N SER A 322 -16.89 -12.93 6.81
CA SER A 322 -16.79 -14.27 7.42
C SER A 322 -15.67 -14.35 8.45
N THR A 323 -15.92 -15.09 9.53
CA THR A 323 -14.96 -15.31 10.62
C THR A 323 -13.64 -15.91 10.14
N GLU A 324 -13.66 -16.79 9.14
CA GLU A 324 -12.44 -17.36 8.53
C GLU A 324 -11.50 -16.29 7.95
N ASN A 325 -12.06 -15.25 7.32
CA ASN A 325 -11.26 -14.16 6.78
C ASN A 325 -10.66 -13.30 7.90
N TRP A 326 -11.38 -13.12 9.02
CA TRP A 326 -10.87 -12.43 10.19
C TRP A 326 -9.70 -13.20 10.82
N LEU A 327 -9.86 -14.51 11.07
CA LEU A 327 -8.78 -15.35 11.60
C LEU A 327 -7.52 -15.29 10.73
N ARG A 328 -7.68 -15.20 9.41
CA ARG A 328 -6.56 -15.07 8.48
C ARG A 328 -5.87 -13.70 8.50
N LEU A 329 -6.61 -12.61 8.71
CA LEU A 329 -6.12 -11.23 8.54
C LEU A 329 -5.73 -10.55 9.84
N LEU A 330 -6.41 -10.89 10.94
CA LEU A 330 -6.26 -10.28 12.26
C LEU A 330 -4.87 -10.48 12.87
N PRO A 331 -4.17 -11.64 12.72
CA PRO A 331 -2.84 -11.82 13.29
C PRO A 331 -1.85 -10.75 12.85
N GLY A 332 -1.11 -10.20 13.83
CA GLY A 332 -0.15 -9.13 13.62
C GLY A 332 -0.35 -7.95 14.57
N ARG A 333 0.45 -6.90 14.36
CA ARG A 333 0.46 -5.69 15.17
C ARG A 333 -0.30 -4.57 14.45
N TRP A 334 -1.13 -3.85 15.19
CA TRP A 334 -2.02 -2.82 14.68
C TRP A 334 -1.82 -1.53 15.48
N CYS A 335 -1.50 -0.42 14.81
CA CYS A 335 -1.39 0.89 15.43
C CYS A 335 -2.74 1.59 15.43
N LEU A 336 -3.17 2.10 16.58
CA LEU A 336 -4.40 2.85 16.74
C LEU A 336 -4.21 4.27 16.23
N LEU A 337 -4.99 4.68 15.22
CA LEU A 337 -4.97 6.03 14.67
C LEU A 337 -6.06 6.93 15.24
N TYR A 338 -7.24 6.37 15.47
CA TYR A 338 -8.41 7.17 15.81
C TYR A 338 -9.44 6.38 16.62
N CYS A 339 -10.13 7.08 17.53
CA CYS A 339 -11.33 6.57 18.19
C CYS A 339 -12.46 7.60 18.06
N THR A 340 -13.68 7.16 17.69
CA THR A 340 -14.83 8.08 17.59
C THR A 340 -15.14 8.67 18.96
N GLY A 341 -14.82 9.95 19.14
CA GLY A 341 -15.11 10.71 20.36
C GLY A 341 -13.87 11.23 21.09
N ARG A 342 -12.69 10.63 20.89
CA ARG A 342 -11.42 11.09 21.49
C ARG A 342 -10.26 10.86 20.53
N HIS A 343 -9.48 11.91 20.27
CA HIS A 343 -8.23 11.80 19.53
C HIS A 343 -7.09 11.55 20.52
N ILE A 344 -6.14 10.69 20.15
CA ILE A 344 -5.08 10.23 21.05
C ILE A 344 -3.97 11.26 21.10
N GLY A 345 -3.49 11.59 22.29
CA GLY A 345 -2.38 12.52 22.46
C GLY A 345 -2.70 14.00 22.18
N LEU A 346 -3.92 14.32 21.71
CA LEU A 346 -4.37 15.70 21.53
C LEU A 346 -5.23 16.15 22.70
N THR A 347 -4.66 16.98 23.55
CA THR A 347 -5.35 17.62 24.67
C THR A 347 -4.97 19.09 24.74
N LEU A 348 -5.97 19.97 24.90
CA LEU A 348 -5.76 21.38 25.24
C LEU A 348 -5.47 21.57 26.74
N ARG A 349 -5.59 20.50 27.53
CA ARG A 349 -5.25 20.50 28.96
C ARG A 349 -3.73 20.59 29.11
N GLN A 350 -3.27 21.27 30.15
CA GLN A 350 -1.88 21.25 30.60
C GLN A 350 -1.78 20.34 31.83
N PRO A 351 -1.63 19.01 31.66
CA PRO A 351 -1.58 18.08 32.78
C PRO A 351 -0.28 18.21 33.58
N THR A 352 -0.36 17.90 34.88
CA THR A 352 0.80 17.77 35.78
C THR A 352 0.75 16.37 36.43
N PRO A 353 1.55 15.39 35.97
CA PRO A 353 2.69 15.49 35.05
C PRO A 353 2.30 15.59 33.57
N ARG A 354 3.21 16.15 32.76
CA ARG A 354 3.05 16.25 31.31
C ARG A 354 3.41 14.92 30.65
N VAL A 355 2.44 14.28 30.03
CA VAL A 355 2.62 12.98 29.36
C VAL A 355 2.24 13.13 27.90
N LEU A 356 3.13 12.69 27.02
CA LEU A 356 2.91 12.59 25.58
C LEU A 356 2.74 11.11 25.22
N ILE A 357 1.61 10.72 24.65
CA ILE A 357 1.46 9.37 24.07
C ILE A 357 2.31 9.29 22.81
N SER A 358 3.15 8.25 22.69
CA SER A 358 3.95 8.02 21.49
C SER A 358 3.15 7.19 20.48
N ASP A 359 2.96 5.91 20.79
CA ASP A 359 2.24 4.97 19.94
C ASP A 359 1.34 4.08 20.81
N ALA A 360 0.20 3.69 20.26
CA ALA A 360 -0.72 2.75 20.90
C ALA A 360 -0.96 1.59 19.93
N PHE A 361 -0.48 0.40 20.29
CA PHE A 361 -0.57 -0.79 19.47
C PHE A 361 -1.50 -1.84 20.09
N LEU A 362 -2.16 -2.60 19.23
CA LEU A 362 -2.90 -3.79 19.55
C LEU A 362 -2.32 -4.95 18.74
N THR A 363 -1.83 -5.97 19.40
CA THR A 363 -1.22 -7.15 18.77
C THR A 363 -2.11 -8.35 18.99
N PHE A 364 -2.43 -9.06 17.90
CA PHE A 364 -3.07 -10.36 17.94
C PHE A 364 -2.04 -11.41 17.56
N ALA A 365 -1.77 -12.37 18.44
CA ALA A 365 -0.94 -13.52 18.14
C ALA A 365 -1.75 -14.81 18.28
N GLU A 366 -1.48 -15.78 17.42
CA GLU A 366 -2.06 -17.11 17.56
C GLU A 366 -1.41 -17.81 18.74
N ALA A 367 -2.22 -18.35 19.66
CA ALA A 367 -1.70 -19.18 20.73
C ALA A 367 -1.19 -20.50 20.14
N PRO A 368 0.06 -20.90 20.40
CA PRO A 368 0.55 -22.20 19.95
C PRO A 368 -0.30 -23.30 20.61
N GLU A 369 -0.74 -24.27 19.80
CA GLU A 369 -1.32 -25.55 20.27
C GLU A 369 -2.75 -25.54 20.85
N SER A 370 -3.70 -24.80 20.24
CA SER A 370 -5.13 -24.96 20.56
C SER A 370 -5.94 -25.43 19.35
N VAL A 371 -6.82 -26.42 19.58
CA VAL A 371 -7.77 -26.96 18.57
C VAL A 371 -8.84 -25.91 18.21
N ASP A 372 -9.09 -24.98 19.13
CA ASP A 372 -9.91 -23.79 18.95
C ASP A 372 -9.01 -22.55 18.77
N PRO A 373 -9.32 -21.61 17.86
CA PRO A 373 -8.47 -20.45 17.61
C PRO A 373 -8.61 -19.42 18.74
N ILE A 374 -7.90 -19.66 19.85
CA ILE A 374 -7.70 -18.67 20.92
C ILE A 374 -6.53 -17.78 20.52
N LEU A 375 -6.75 -16.47 20.52
CA LEU A 375 -5.74 -15.49 20.20
C LEU A 375 -5.27 -14.80 21.48
N SER A 376 -3.97 -14.61 21.62
CA SER A 376 -3.44 -13.69 22.60
C SER A 376 -3.58 -12.26 22.07
N LEU A 377 -4.14 -11.40 22.92
CA LEU A 377 -4.37 -10.00 22.66
C LEU A 377 -3.48 -9.17 23.58
N THR A 378 -2.63 -8.33 22.99
CA THR A 378 -1.70 -7.46 23.72
C THR A 378 -1.91 -6.02 23.30
N SER A 379 -2.26 -5.15 24.23
CA SER A 379 -2.30 -3.70 24.04
C SER A 379 -1.03 -3.07 24.62
N ASP A 380 -0.24 -2.41 23.78
CA ASP A 380 1.00 -1.72 24.15
C ASP A 380 0.85 -0.22 23.93
N ILE A 381 0.95 0.58 24.99
CA ILE A 381 0.84 2.04 24.93
C ILE A 381 2.15 2.67 25.39
N GLY A 382 2.93 3.15 24.42
CA GLY A 382 4.13 3.93 24.67
C GLY A 382 3.79 5.37 25.07
N PHE A 383 4.53 5.91 26.03
CA PHE A 383 4.40 7.31 26.44
C PHE A 383 5.75 7.91 26.85
N LYS A 384 5.84 9.24 26.80
CA LYS A 384 6.98 10.02 27.28
C LYS A 384 6.53 10.99 28.36
N ILE A 385 7.20 10.94 29.50
CA ILE A 385 7.04 11.90 30.59
C ILE A 385 7.94 13.10 30.27
N MET A 386 7.31 14.22 29.97
CA MET A 386 7.98 15.45 29.61
C MET A 386 8.40 16.21 30.87
N PRO A 387 9.56 16.90 30.87
CA PRO A 387 9.96 17.75 31.97
C PRO A 387 8.92 18.86 32.22
N GLU A 388 8.82 19.32 33.47
CA GLU A 388 7.84 20.34 33.87
C GLU A 388 8.20 21.76 33.37
N SER A 389 9.45 21.99 32.92
CA SER A 389 9.88 23.20 32.19
C SER A 389 9.19 23.32 30.82
N ASP A 390 9.48 24.36 30.03
CA ASP A 390 8.87 24.54 28.70
C ASP A 390 8.90 23.28 27.83
N TRP A 391 7.87 23.10 26.99
CA TRP A 391 7.77 21.96 26.07
C TRP A 391 9.01 21.93 25.18
N PRO A 392 9.89 20.92 25.34
CA PRO A 392 11.09 20.88 24.54
C PRO A 392 10.67 20.62 23.09
N HIS A 393 11.22 21.41 22.17
CA HIS A 393 10.83 21.37 20.76
C HIS A 393 11.05 20.00 20.11
N ASP A 394 12.01 19.23 20.64
CA ASP A 394 12.34 17.88 20.22
C ASP A 394 11.43 16.80 20.83
N LYS A 395 10.47 17.19 21.70
CA LYS A 395 9.59 16.29 22.46
C LYS A 395 10.36 15.23 23.25
N SER A 396 11.56 15.57 23.75
CA SER A 396 12.37 14.72 24.61
C SER A 396 11.75 14.53 26.00
N GLY A 397 11.88 13.32 26.54
CA GLY A 397 11.32 12.96 27.85
C GLY A 397 11.70 11.55 28.26
N THR A 398 11.32 11.16 29.47
CA THR A 398 11.53 9.80 29.97
C THR A 398 10.51 8.85 29.35
N GLU A 399 10.97 7.79 28.72
CA GLU A 399 10.09 6.80 28.08
C GLU A 399 9.46 5.85 29.10
N GLY A 400 8.23 5.43 28.83
CA GLY A 400 7.54 4.38 29.53
C GLY A 400 6.58 3.62 28.60
N ASN A 401 6.18 2.44 29.03
CA ASN A 401 5.25 1.59 28.30
C ASN A 401 4.19 1.03 29.26
N LEU A 402 2.95 1.00 28.83
CA LEU A 402 1.84 0.34 29.51
C LEU A 402 1.39 -0.83 28.63
N SER A 403 1.52 -2.05 29.13
CA SER A 403 1.12 -3.29 28.45
C SER A 403 -0.06 -3.94 29.17
N VAL A 404 -1.08 -4.33 28.41
CA VAL A 404 -2.22 -5.13 28.87
C VAL A 404 -2.32 -6.37 28.00
N THR A 405 -2.27 -7.55 28.60
CA THR A 405 -2.36 -8.83 27.87
C THR A 405 -3.53 -9.65 28.35
N THR A 406 -4.24 -10.27 27.42
CA THR A 406 -5.37 -11.17 27.68
C THR A 406 -5.55 -12.17 26.54
N SER A 407 -6.46 -13.13 26.69
CA SER A 407 -6.87 -14.03 25.63
C SER A 407 -8.24 -13.63 25.06
N ALA A 408 -8.43 -13.84 23.76
CA ALA A 408 -9.67 -13.52 23.07
C ALA A 408 -10.05 -14.61 22.07
N ARG A 409 -11.35 -14.89 21.95
CA ARG A 409 -11.93 -15.78 20.94
C ARG A 409 -12.75 -14.97 19.94
N ILE A 410 -12.55 -15.25 18.66
CA ILE A 410 -13.31 -14.62 17.58
C ILE A 410 -14.47 -15.53 17.18
N THR A 411 -15.69 -15.04 17.30
CA THR A 411 -16.90 -15.76 16.85
C THR A 411 -17.66 -14.95 15.80
N PRO A 412 -18.50 -15.58 14.95
CA PRO A 412 -19.39 -14.85 14.07
C PRO A 412 -20.38 -14.03 14.90
N GLY A 413 -20.52 -12.75 14.59
CA GLY A 413 -21.48 -11.84 15.20
C GLY A 413 -22.32 -11.12 14.15
N ARG A 414 -23.38 -10.45 14.61
CA ARG A 414 -24.16 -9.52 13.80
C ARG A 414 -24.37 -8.24 14.59
N ILE A 415 -24.18 -7.09 13.95
CA ILE A 415 -24.76 -5.83 14.42
C ILE A 415 -26.11 -5.67 13.72
N TYR A 416 -27.09 -5.06 14.41
CA TYR A 416 -28.51 -4.85 14.08
C TYR A 416 -29.45 -6.00 14.50
N THR A 417 -30.22 -5.74 15.56
CA THR A 417 -31.40 -6.50 15.95
C THR A 417 -32.62 -5.98 15.18
N ASN A 418 -33.37 -6.89 14.56
CA ASN A 418 -34.71 -6.57 14.05
C ASN A 418 -35.60 -6.20 15.25
N ALA A 419 -36.47 -5.20 15.08
CA ALA A 419 -37.40 -4.76 16.11
C ALA A 419 -38.50 -5.80 16.45
N GLU A 420 -38.50 -6.98 15.82
CA GLU A 420 -39.58 -7.96 15.94
C GLU A 420 -39.22 -9.25 16.71
N ASP A 421 -37.95 -9.50 17.03
CA ASP A 421 -37.60 -10.67 17.85
C ASP A 421 -37.54 -10.27 19.34
N GLY A 422 -38.68 -10.48 20.01
CA GLY A 422 -38.88 -10.23 21.42
C GLY A 422 -38.14 -11.21 22.33
N LYS A 423 -37.60 -10.64 23.41
CA LYS A 423 -37.19 -11.27 24.68
C LYS A 423 -36.01 -12.24 24.61
N GLU A 424 -34.79 -11.68 24.67
CA GLU A 424 -33.87 -11.87 25.81
C GLU A 424 -32.49 -11.23 25.55
N SER A 425 -31.88 -10.74 26.63
CA SER A 425 -30.48 -10.31 26.79
C SER A 425 -30.04 -8.95 26.24
N SER A 426 -29.03 -8.41 26.93
CA SER A 426 -28.70 -7.00 27.13
C SER A 426 -27.60 -6.53 26.17
N SER A 427 -27.89 -5.50 25.36
CA SER A 427 -26.98 -4.39 24.94
C SER A 427 -27.51 -3.75 23.65
N ARG A 428 -28.47 -2.83 23.79
CA ARG A 428 -29.04 -2.10 22.65
C ARG A 428 -28.09 -1.01 22.16
N ILE A 429 -27.24 -1.30 21.18
CA ILE A 429 -26.61 -0.26 20.36
C ILE A 429 -27.68 0.24 19.37
N THR A 430 -28.30 1.38 19.70
CA THR A 430 -29.37 2.00 18.90
C THR A 430 -28.78 2.85 17.77
N SER A 431 -28.78 2.33 16.54
CA SER A 431 -28.30 3.02 15.33
C SER A 431 -29.43 3.47 14.38
N SER A 432 -30.68 3.54 14.84
CA SER A 432 -31.83 3.97 14.01
C SER A 432 -31.81 5.45 13.57
N ARG A 433 -30.71 6.20 13.79
CA ARG A 433 -30.68 7.66 13.58
C ARG A 433 -29.74 8.19 12.50
N TYR A 434 -28.92 7.37 11.82
CA TYR A 434 -27.90 7.92 10.90
C TYR A 434 -28.02 7.55 9.41
N LEU A 435 -28.78 6.50 9.05
CA LEU A 435 -29.02 6.11 7.64
C LEU A 435 -30.22 6.83 6.98
N GLY A 436 -31.02 7.56 7.76
CA GLY A 436 -32.19 8.28 7.27
C GLY A 436 -31.83 9.67 6.72
N GLY A 437 -31.66 9.81 5.41
CA GLY A 437 -31.85 11.12 4.76
C GLY A 437 -31.03 11.41 3.50
N LYS A 438 -29.91 10.71 3.24
CA LYS A 438 -29.04 11.03 2.08
C LYS A 438 -28.77 9.90 1.09
N TRP A 439 -29.18 8.67 1.41
CA TRP A 439 -28.94 7.50 0.55
C TRP A 439 -30.01 7.28 -0.53
N GLY A 440 -31.10 8.07 -0.53
CA GLY A 440 -32.18 7.96 -1.52
C GLY A 440 -31.76 8.18 -2.98
N LYS A 441 -30.56 8.75 -3.23
CA LYS A 441 -30.03 8.96 -4.60
C LYS A 441 -28.86 8.04 -4.98
N ALA A 442 -28.29 7.27 -4.05
CA ALA A 442 -27.22 6.31 -4.32
C ALA A 442 -27.74 4.86 -4.50
N ALA A 443 -29.06 4.67 -4.36
CA ALA A 443 -29.74 3.38 -4.45
C ALA A 443 -29.84 2.89 -5.92
N LYS A 444 -28.73 2.38 -6.45
CA LYS A 444 -28.74 1.24 -7.38
C LYS A 444 -28.24 -0.06 -6.71
N MET A 445 -28.08 -0.07 -5.38
CA MET A 445 -28.00 -1.31 -4.61
C MET A 445 -29.44 -1.81 -4.38
N LYS A 446 -29.76 -3.00 -4.89
CA LYS A 446 -31.11 -3.58 -4.88
C LYS A 446 -31.66 -3.91 -3.49
N GLN A 447 -30.86 -3.80 -2.43
CA GLN A 447 -31.27 -3.76 -1.02
C GLN A 447 -30.02 -3.47 -0.17
N LEU A 448 -30.12 -2.55 0.78
CA LEU A 448 -29.11 -2.43 1.85
C LEU A 448 -29.27 -3.66 2.78
N PRO A 449 -28.20 -4.31 3.24
CA PRO A 449 -28.30 -5.48 4.11
C PRO A 449 -28.97 -5.09 5.44
N ALA A 450 -29.91 -5.93 5.92
CA ALA A 450 -30.69 -5.69 7.14
C ALA A 450 -29.84 -5.77 8.43
N SER A 451 -28.70 -6.48 8.37
CA SER A 451 -27.69 -6.57 9.43
C SER A 451 -26.29 -6.63 8.82
N LEU A 452 -25.31 -5.92 9.41
CA LEU A 452 -23.92 -6.01 8.97
C LEU A 452 -23.25 -7.19 9.68
N PRO A 453 -22.61 -8.10 8.93
CA PRO A 453 -21.87 -9.21 9.52
C PRO A 453 -20.63 -8.66 10.25
N THR A 454 -20.43 -9.10 11.48
CA THR A 454 -19.32 -8.67 12.33
C THR A 454 -18.60 -9.86 12.93
N ALA A 455 -17.39 -9.65 13.42
CA ALA A 455 -16.67 -10.63 14.22
C ALA A 455 -16.79 -10.23 15.69
N SER A 456 -17.46 -11.01 16.53
CA SER A 456 -17.47 -10.74 17.98
C SER A 456 -16.14 -11.15 18.59
N VAL A 457 -15.61 -10.29 19.46
CA VAL A 457 -14.36 -10.48 20.18
C VAL A 457 -14.71 -10.79 21.63
N ASN A 458 -14.64 -12.06 22.01
CA ASN A 458 -14.95 -12.50 23.37
C ASN A 458 -13.63 -12.58 24.15
N VAL A 459 -13.40 -11.62 25.04
CA VAL A 459 -12.19 -11.54 25.88
C VAL A 459 -12.39 -12.33 27.17
N ASP A 460 -11.37 -13.08 27.60
CA ASP A 460 -11.39 -13.75 28.90
C ASP A 460 -11.00 -12.77 30.00
N GLU A 461 -11.97 -12.38 30.82
CA GLU A 461 -11.78 -11.42 31.92
C GLU A 461 -10.93 -12.00 33.07
N ASN A 462 -10.75 -13.32 33.14
CA ASN A 462 -10.00 -13.97 34.23
C ASN A 462 -8.49 -14.00 33.99
N ASP A 463 -8.05 -13.75 32.76
CA ASP A 463 -6.64 -13.79 32.33
C ASP A 463 -6.25 -12.41 31.80
N VAL A 464 -6.16 -11.42 32.69
CA VAL A 464 -5.73 -10.05 32.36
C VAL A 464 -4.49 -9.72 33.17
N ASP A 465 -3.36 -9.58 32.48
CA ASP A 465 -2.12 -9.07 33.06
C ASP A 465 -1.89 -7.61 32.63
N VAL A 466 -1.50 -6.76 33.57
CA VAL A 466 -1.27 -5.34 33.37
C VAL A 466 0.08 -4.96 33.95
N SER A 467 0.98 -4.51 33.09
CA SER A 467 2.30 -4.06 33.48
C SER A 467 2.59 -2.63 32.98
N MET A 468 3.29 -1.85 33.79
CA MET A 468 3.75 -0.52 33.43
C MET A 468 5.24 -0.40 33.72
N SER A 469 6.03 -0.07 32.71
CA SER A 469 7.46 0.19 32.82
C SER A 469 7.76 1.66 32.55
N CYS A 470 8.80 2.18 33.20
CA CYS A 470 9.23 3.57 33.05
C CYS A 470 10.76 3.64 33.23
N GLY A 471 11.44 4.38 32.36
CA GLY A 471 12.90 4.53 32.39
C GLY A 471 13.43 5.30 33.61
N SER A 472 12.55 5.97 34.37
CA SER A 472 12.89 6.63 35.64
C SER A 472 12.22 5.97 36.83
N THR A 473 12.90 5.97 37.97
CA THR A 473 12.32 5.57 39.26
C THR A 473 11.28 6.59 39.72
N LEU A 474 9.99 6.25 39.62
CA LEU A 474 8.89 7.10 40.07
C LEU A 474 8.40 6.71 41.46
N LYS A 475 8.09 7.70 42.30
CA LYS A 475 7.31 7.46 43.54
C LYS A 475 5.91 6.96 43.17
N VAL A 476 5.32 6.09 43.99
CA VAL A 476 3.97 5.51 43.76
C VAL A 476 2.91 6.58 43.46
N LYS A 477 2.92 7.72 44.18
CA LYS A 477 2.00 8.84 43.93
C LYS A 477 2.18 9.46 42.54
N SER A 478 3.42 9.63 42.09
CA SER A 478 3.74 10.17 40.76
C SER A 478 3.37 9.18 39.67
N ALA A 479 3.68 7.89 39.84
CA ALA A 479 3.30 6.83 38.91
C ALA A 479 1.77 6.75 38.71
N ARG A 480 0.99 6.87 39.79
CA ARG A 480 -0.49 6.94 39.70
C ARG A 480 -0.98 8.12 38.87
N LYS A 481 -0.36 9.30 39.01
CA LYS A 481 -0.72 10.49 38.21
C LYS A 481 -0.37 10.30 36.73
N VAL A 482 0.80 9.73 36.43
CA VAL A 482 1.19 9.39 35.04
C VAL A 482 0.19 8.41 34.43
N LEU A 483 -0.13 7.32 35.14
CA LEU A 483 -1.10 6.32 34.68
C LEU A 483 -2.49 6.94 34.45
N GLN A 484 -2.94 7.83 35.33
CA GLN A 484 -4.20 8.54 35.16
C GLN A 484 -4.21 9.41 33.91
N GLU A 485 -3.11 10.11 33.63
CA GLU A 485 -3.01 10.94 32.43
C GLU A 485 -2.96 10.10 31.16
N VAL A 486 -2.22 8.99 31.16
CA VAL A 486 -2.22 8.02 30.04
C VAL A 486 -3.65 7.54 29.75
N ARG A 487 -4.38 7.08 30.78
CA ARG A 487 -5.80 6.65 30.67
C ARG A 487 -6.75 7.75 30.21
N THR A 488 -6.39 9.02 30.40
CA THR A 488 -7.24 10.13 29.96
C THR A 488 -7.04 10.43 28.47
N GLN A 489 -5.82 10.23 27.96
CA GLN A 489 -5.46 10.46 26.56
C GLN A 489 -5.73 9.26 25.64
N THR A 490 -5.89 8.05 26.20
CA THR A 490 -6.18 6.84 25.41
C THR A 490 -7.63 6.35 25.59
N PRO A 491 -8.20 5.63 24.62
CA PRO A 491 -9.56 5.12 24.74
C PRO A 491 -9.69 4.01 25.80
N PRO A 492 -10.80 3.97 26.56
CA PRO A 492 -11.52 2.78 26.96
C PRO A 492 -10.83 1.43 26.87
N GLU A 493 -10.91 1.04 25.61
CA GLU A 493 -10.75 -0.26 25.03
C GLU A 493 -9.28 -0.64 24.89
N MET A 494 -8.34 0.32 25.05
CA MET A 494 -6.90 0.07 25.00
C MET A 494 -6.29 -0.30 26.35
N PHE A 495 -6.97 -0.02 27.46
CA PHE A 495 -6.52 -0.41 28.80
C PHE A 495 -7.43 -1.43 29.47
N ASP A 496 -8.63 -1.59 28.94
CA ASP A 496 -9.59 -2.60 29.35
C ASP A 496 -10.14 -3.28 28.10
N LEU A 497 -9.46 -4.36 27.71
CA LEU A 497 -9.69 -5.06 26.44
C LEU A 497 -11.09 -5.72 26.41
N SER A 498 -11.69 -6.03 27.56
CA SER A 498 -13.08 -6.52 27.67
C SER A 498 -14.11 -5.57 27.06
N LYS A 499 -13.76 -4.28 26.94
CA LYS A 499 -14.63 -3.27 26.32
C LYS A 499 -14.68 -3.36 24.80
N ILE A 500 -13.82 -4.14 24.15
CA ILE A 500 -13.89 -4.41 22.72
C ILE A 500 -14.96 -5.49 22.49
N VAL A 501 -16.01 -5.14 21.76
CA VAL A 501 -17.16 -6.05 21.54
C VAL A 501 -17.06 -6.77 20.21
N CYS A 502 -16.76 -6.04 19.14
CA CYS A 502 -16.76 -6.63 17.80
C CYS A 502 -15.89 -5.86 16.81
N GLY A 503 -15.45 -6.57 15.77
CA GLY A 503 -14.85 -6.01 14.57
C GLY A 503 -15.88 -5.85 13.45
N THR A 504 -15.89 -4.68 12.81
CA THR A 504 -16.86 -4.31 11.77
C THR A 504 -16.27 -4.19 10.38
N TYR A 505 -14.95 -3.96 10.29
CA TYR A 505 -14.23 -3.87 9.03
C TYR A 505 -12.81 -4.42 9.21
N ILE A 506 -12.35 -5.22 8.24
CA ILE A 506 -10.95 -5.63 8.17
C ILE A 506 -10.49 -5.81 6.72
N ASP A 507 -9.33 -5.25 6.41
CA ASP A 507 -8.51 -5.63 5.27
C ASP A 507 -7.05 -5.80 5.69
N SER A 508 -6.14 -5.98 4.74
CA SER A 508 -4.73 -6.23 5.05
C SER A 508 -3.97 -5.05 5.66
N ARG A 509 -4.54 -3.83 5.62
CA ARG A 509 -3.93 -2.59 6.12
C ARG A 509 -4.72 -1.95 7.25
N LEU A 510 -6.03 -2.14 7.28
CA LEU A 510 -6.95 -1.37 8.12
C LEU A 510 -7.91 -2.29 8.85
N MET A 511 -8.19 -1.94 10.09
CA MET A 511 -9.17 -2.63 10.91
C MET A 511 -10.01 -1.61 11.69
N VAL A 512 -11.31 -1.88 11.82
CA VAL A 512 -12.21 -1.13 12.68
C VAL A 512 -12.78 -2.07 13.74
N LEU A 513 -12.55 -1.73 15.00
CA LEU A 513 -13.14 -2.39 16.17
C LEU A 513 -14.16 -1.46 16.82
N ARG A 514 -15.18 -2.04 17.46
CA ARG A 514 -16.25 -1.34 18.17
C ARG A 514 -16.18 -1.63 19.66
N GLY A 515 -16.22 -0.57 20.45
CA GLY A 515 -16.33 -0.66 21.91
C GLY A 515 -17.77 -0.86 22.39
N VAL A 516 -17.94 -1.22 23.66
CA VAL A 516 -19.25 -1.35 24.36
C VAL A 516 -20.10 -0.08 24.30
N ASN A 517 -19.46 1.08 24.21
CA ASN A 517 -20.09 2.40 24.07
C ASN A 517 -20.50 2.73 22.62
N GLY A 518 -20.26 1.82 21.67
CA GLY A 518 -20.49 2.03 20.24
C GLY A 518 -19.38 2.80 19.52
N SER A 519 -18.31 3.18 20.23
CA SER A 519 -17.18 3.89 19.64
C SER A 519 -16.45 3.02 18.61
N ALA A 520 -16.00 3.61 17.51
CA ALA A 520 -15.19 2.95 16.49
C ALA A 520 -13.72 3.32 16.68
N LEU A 521 -12.89 2.30 16.86
CA LEU A 521 -11.44 2.38 16.90
C LEU A 521 -10.89 1.99 15.53
N LEU A 522 -10.22 2.93 14.87
CA LEU A 522 -9.58 2.74 13.57
C LEU A 522 -8.09 2.44 13.76
N PHE A 523 -7.67 1.28 13.28
CA PHE A 523 -6.29 0.83 13.33
C PHE A 523 -5.69 0.69 11.94
N VAL A 524 -4.39 0.98 11.81
CA VAL A 524 -3.55 0.60 10.67
C VAL A 524 -2.62 -0.52 11.04
N ARG A 525 -2.29 -1.39 10.09
CA ARG A 525 -1.33 -2.46 10.31
C ARG A 525 0.06 -1.87 10.47
N SER A 526 0.71 -2.22 11.57
CA SER A 526 2.10 -1.90 11.83
C SER A 526 2.92 -3.16 11.62
N ASN A 527 3.89 -3.10 10.72
CA ASN A 527 4.85 -4.18 10.64
C ASN A 527 5.77 -4.10 11.86
N ARG A 528 6.06 -5.24 12.49
CA ARG A 528 7.19 -5.29 13.42
C ARG A 528 8.41 -4.91 12.59
N THR A 529 8.98 -3.74 12.85
CA THR A 529 10.41 -3.56 12.67
C THR A 529 11.03 -4.60 13.59
N SER A 530 11.28 -5.79 13.08
CA SER A 530 12.14 -6.77 13.73
C SER A 530 13.55 -6.17 13.68
N ASP A 531 13.77 -5.21 14.59
CA ASP A 531 15.00 -4.51 15.01
C ASP A 531 15.97 -4.01 13.92
N PRO A 532 16.93 -3.12 14.25
CA PRO A 532 17.99 -2.70 13.34
C PRO A 532 18.69 -3.84 12.60
#